data_AF-A0A521ANI6-F1
#
_entry.id   AF-A0A521ANI6-F1
#
_cell.length_a   1.000
_cell.length_b   1.000
_cell.length_c   1.000
_cell.angle_alpha   90.00
_cell.angle_beta   90.00
_cell.angle_gamma   90.00
#
_symmetry.space_group_name_H-M   'P 1'
#
loop_
_entity.id
_entity.type
_entity.pdbx_description
1 polymer ?
#
loop_
_entity_poly.entity_id
_entity_poly.type
_entity_poly.pdbx_seq_one_letter_code
_entity_poly.pdbx_strand_id
1 'polypeptide(L)'
;MKNLTIILILLLFSQLSFSQDRIVLGVVTDSTGLPIPGTTISIEGTKKYTQTDFNGWYSINVKPDQFLIFTLVGMKPKRVSAAQDKINVVLQIDPVELKNMMGPVFTTQKKRSFLNAVKTLSAEEIKNNNDPKYNFKKDYDDKLLIFISDYTLKKADLEFQIKYKISYCSILNYSVEYAKVYNKLTFKYLKKKYKKTWQSEIKKDAIGLDAFLE
;
A
#
# COMPACT_ATOMS: atom_id res chain seq x y z
N MET A 1 -62.57 -1.57 12.87
CA MET A 1 -61.34 -2.04 13.58
C MET A 1 -60.33 -2.72 12.67
N LYS A 2 -60.71 -3.62 11.74
CA LYS A 2 -59.79 -4.29 10.78
C LYS A 2 -58.91 -3.35 9.93
N ASN A 3 -59.44 -2.22 9.49
CA ASN A 3 -58.68 -1.28 8.64
C ASN A 3 -57.64 -0.48 9.46
N LEU A 4 -57.91 -0.24 10.75
CA LEU A 4 -57.00 0.45 11.65
C LEU A 4 -55.77 -0.41 11.99
N THR A 5 -55.97 -1.71 12.16
CA THR A 5 -54.88 -2.68 12.38
C THR A 5 -53.95 -2.78 11.16
N ILE A 6 -54.49 -2.73 9.94
CA ILE A 6 -53.66 -2.75 8.71
C ILE A 6 -52.80 -1.48 8.60
N ILE A 7 -53.37 -0.30 8.88
CA ILE A 7 -52.63 0.97 8.88
C ILE A 7 -51.52 0.98 9.93
N LEU A 8 -51.79 0.46 11.13
CA LEU A 8 -50.79 0.34 12.20
C LEU A 8 -49.63 -0.60 11.80
N ILE A 9 -49.94 -1.72 11.16
CA ILE A 9 -48.93 -2.65 10.64
C ILE A 9 -48.09 -1.98 9.55
N LEU A 10 -48.68 -1.26 8.60
CA LEU A 10 -47.95 -0.51 7.56
C LEU A 10 -47.04 0.58 8.15
N LEU A 11 -47.47 1.27 9.20
CA LEU A 11 -46.68 2.26 9.93
C LEU A 11 -45.49 1.64 10.68
N LEU A 12 -45.62 0.42 11.18
CA LEU A 12 -44.53 -0.33 11.82
C LEU A 12 -43.55 -0.89 10.78
N PHE A 13 -44.03 -1.29 9.61
CA PHE A 13 -43.17 -1.77 8.51
C PHE A 13 -42.34 -0.65 7.85
N SER A 14 -42.84 0.59 7.80
CA SER A 14 -42.07 1.72 7.27
C SER A 14 -40.83 2.04 8.12
N GLN A 15 -40.86 1.73 9.42
CA GLN A 15 -39.71 1.90 10.33
C GLN A 15 -38.56 0.93 9.98
N LEU A 16 -38.84 -0.24 9.39
CA LEU A 16 -37.80 -1.20 8.98
C LEU A 16 -37.03 -0.77 7.72
N SER A 17 -37.54 0.21 6.96
CA SER A 17 -36.91 0.65 5.71
C SER A 17 -35.70 1.58 5.91
N PHE A 18 -35.57 2.21 7.08
CA PHE A 18 -34.54 3.21 7.36
C PHE A 18 -33.18 2.63 7.82
N SER A 19 -33.03 1.30 7.84
CA SER A 19 -31.81 0.63 8.34
C SER A 19 -31.22 -0.38 7.34
N GLN A 20 -31.33 -0.08 6.04
CA GLN A 20 -30.69 -0.91 5.02
C GLN A 20 -29.20 -0.55 4.92
N ASP A 21 -28.39 -1.57 5.18
CA ASP A 21 -26.96 -1.58 4.93
C ASP A 21 -26.70 -1.34 3.42
N ARG A 22 -25.85 -0.36 3.08
CA ARG A 22 -25.46 -0.04 1.70
C ARG A 22 -23.95 -0.01 1.52
N ILE A 23 -23.51 -0.23 0.29
CA ILE A 23 -22.09 -0.18 -0.06
C ILE A 23 -21.69 1.26 -0.38
N VAL A 24 -20.75 1.79 0.40
CA VAL A 24 -20.03 3.04 0.08
C VAL A 24 -18.70 2.70 -0.55
N LEU A 25 -18.42 3.33 -1.69
CA LEU A 25 -17.19 3.21 -2.45
C LEU A 25 -16.42 4.53 -2.41
N GLY A 26 -15.12 4.49 -2.65
CA GLY A 26 -14.36 5.73 -2.76
C GLY A 26 -12.88 5.53 -3.00
N VAL A 27 -12.19 6.64 -3.19
CA VAL A 27 -10.73 6.69 -3.27
C VAL A 27 -10.20 7.59 -2.16
N VAL A 28 -9.16 7.13 -1.46
CA VAL A 28 -8.38 7.96 -0.55
C VAL A 28 -7.13 8.46 -1.26
N THR A 29 -6.92 9.78 -1.25
CA THR A 29 -5.75 10.44 -1.81
C THR A 29 -5.07 11.34 -0.79
N ASP A 30 -3.86 11.80 -1.10
CA ASP A 30 -3.21 12.89 -0.38
C ASP A 30 -3.63 14.27 -0.96
N SER A 31 -3.05 15.35 -0.42
CA SER A 31 -3.27 16.72 -0.89
C SER A 31 -2.76 17.00 -2.31
N THR A 32 -1.95 16.10 -2.86
CA THR A 32 -1.43 16.18 -4.23
C THR A 32 -2.28 15.39 -5.22
N GLY A 33 -3.30 14.67 -4.73
CA GLY A 33 -4.20 13.84 -5.54
C GLY A 33 -3.69 12.42 -5.78
N LEU A 34 -2.59 12.01 -5.13
CA LEU A 34 -2.05 10.65 -5.25
C LEU A 34 -2.80 9.67 -4.36
N PRO A 35 -3.13 8.46 -4.84
CA PRO A 35 -3.82 7.45 -4.05
C PRO A 35 -2.98 6.95 -2.88
N ILE A 36 -3.62 6.66 -1.75
CA ILE A 36 -2.97 6.19 -0.52
C ILE A 36 -3.39 4.74 -0.21
N PRO A 37 -2.54 3.74 -0.46
CA PRO A 37 -2.79 2.34 -0.10
C PRO A 37 -2.75 2.10 1.41
N GLY A 38 -3.50 1.11 1.90
CA GLY A 38 -3.46 0.69 3.30
C GLY A 38 -4.09 1.67 4.31
N THR A 39 -4.80 2.69 3.83
CA THR A 39 -5.62 3.55 4.69
C THR A 39 -6.72 2.70 5.31
N THR A 40 -6.87 2.74 6.63
CA THR A 40 -7.96 2.06 7.34
C THR A 40 -9.20 2.94 7.34
N ILE A 41 -10.34 2.36 6.97
CA ILE A 41 -11.65 3.01 6.99
C ILE A 41 -12.53 2.21 7.94
N SER A 42 -12.82 2.78 9.11
CA SER A 42 -13.65 2.14 10.13
C SER A 42 -14.98 2.87 10.29
N ILE A 43 -16.01 2.12 10.69
CA ILE A 43 -17.30 2.72 11.08
C ILE A 43 -17.21 3.09 12.56
N GLU A 44 -17.44 4.37 12.86
CA GLU A 44 -17.34 4.93 14.21
C GLU A 44 -18.20 4.15 15.21
N GLY A 45 -17.62 3.83 16.38
CA GLY A 45 -18.30 3.08 17.42
C GLY A 45 -18.45 1.58 17.16
N THR A 46 -17.89 1.05 16.07
CA THR A 46 -17.97 -0.38 15.72
C THR A 46 -16.60 -1.01 15.51
N LYS A 47 -16.56 -2.35 15.36
CA LYS A 47 -15.38 -3.11 14.94
C LYS A 47 -15.31 -3.37 13.43
N LYS A 48 -16.27 -2.86 12.64
CA LYS A 48 -16.29 -3.04 11.19
C LYS A 48 -15.32 -2.06 10.53
N TYR A 49 -14.45 -2.55 9.66
CA TYR A 49 -13.52 -1.73 8.89
C TYR A 49 -13.17 -2.38 7.55
N THR A 50 -12.58 -1.58 6.67
CA THR A 50 -11.94 -2.01 5.42
C THR A 50 -10.61 -1.27 5.26
N GLN A 51 -9.83 -1.59 4.24
CA GLN A 51 -8.61 -0.88 3.89
C GLN A 51 -8.56 -0.54 2.40
N THR A 52 -7.84 0.52 2.06
CA THR A 52 -7.61 0.87 0.65
C THR A 52 -6.65 -0.08 -0.04
N ASP A 53 -6.92 -0.37 -1.32
CA ASP A 53 -6.00 -1.08 -2.21
C ASP A 53 -4.86 -0.18 -2.75
N PHE A 54 -4.03 -0.70 -3.67
CA PHE A 54 -2.91 0.04 -4.28
C PHE A 54 -3.29 1.31 -5.03
N ASN A 55 -4.52 1.37 -5.50
CA ASN A 55 -5.07 2.48 -6.25
C ASN A 55 -5.87 3.42 -5.33
N GLY A 56 -5.80 3.21 -4.00
CA GLY A 56 -6.51 4.00 -3.01
C GLY A 56 -7.99 3.67 -2.91
N TRP A 57 -8.50 2.66 -3.62
CA TRP A 57 -9.92 2.32 -3.62
C TRP A 57 -10.31 1.57 -2.36
N TYR A 58 -11.52 1.84 -1.88
CA TYR A 58 -12.14 1.07 -0.82
C TYR A 58 -13.62 0.79 -1.10
N SER A 59 -14.14 -0.22 -0.41
CA SER A 59 -15.55 -0.57 -0.38
C SER A 59 -15.91 -0.99 1.04
N ILE A 60 -16.98 -0.40 1.59
CA ILE A 60 -17.45 -0.68 2.95
C ILE A 60 -18.97 -0.66 3.03
N ASN A 61 -19.54 -1.64 3.73
CA ASN A 61 -20.98 -1.70 3.96
C ASN A 61 -21.36 -0.95 5.25
N VAL A 62 -22.19 0.08 5.12
CA VAL A 62 -22.56 1.03 6.17
C VAL A 62 -24.02 1.44 6.10
N LYS A 63 -24.53 1.96 7.22
CA LYS A 63 -25.82 2.64 7.27
C LYS A 63 -25.65 4.15 6.98
N PRO A 64 -26.64 4.82 6.37
CA PRO A 64 -26.51 6.23 5.96
C PRO A 64 -26.24 7.23 7.09
N ASP A 65 -26.64 6.90 8.32
CA ASP A 65 -26.52 7.72 9.53
C ASP A 65 -25.15 7.57 10.23
N GLN A 66 -24.29 6.67 9.74
CA GLN A 66 -22.99 6.39 10.35
C GLN A 66 -21.90 7.35 9.88
N PHE A 67 -20.78 7.34 10.61
CA PHE A 67 -19.57 8.06 10.26
C PHE A 67 -18.44 7.08 9.97
N LEU A 68 -17.68 7.40 8.93
CA LEU A 68 -16.44 6.73 8.56
C LEU A 68 -15.26 7.50 9.15
N ILE A 69 -14.33 6.78 9.77
CA ILE A 69 -13.06 7.32 10.25
C ILE A 69 -11.95 6.74 9.37
N PHE A 70 -11.22 7.63 8.72
CA PHE A 70 -10.09 7.33 7.86
C PHE A 70 -8.80 7.55 8.66
N THR A 71 -8.00 6.50 8.81
CA THR A 71 -6.75 6.53 9.58
C THR A 71 -5.61 5.89 8.82
N LEU A 72 -4.45 6.52 8.92
CA LEU A 72 -3.17 5.97 8.49
C LEU A 72 -2.08 6.57 9.36
N VAL A 73 -1.09 5.76 9.73
CA VAL A 73 0.05 6.23 10.55
C VAL A 73 0.74 7.41 9.85
N GLY A 74 0.94 8.50 10.58
CA GLY A 74 1.53 9.73 10.06
C GLY A 74 0.56 10.66 9.33
N MET A 75 -0.73 10.33 9.28
CA MET A 75 -1.80 11.16 8.71
C MET A 75 -2.80 11.56 9.78
N LYS A 76 -3.36 12.77 9.66
CA LYS A 76 -4.43 13.23 10.53
C LYS A 76 -5.68 12.39 10.29
N PRO A 77 -6.28 11.78 11.33
CA PRO A 77 -7.55 11.09 11.20
C PRO A 77 -8.61 12.02 10.61
N LYS A 78 -9.39 11.51 9.67
CA LYS A 78 -10.49 12.27 9.06
C LYS A 78 -11.81 11.54 9.26
N ARG A 79 -12.80 12.28 9.75
CA ARG A 79 -14.16 11.79 9.99
C ARG A 79 -15.09 12.31 8.91
N VAL A 80 -15.85 11.42 8.27
CA VAL A 80 -16.77 11.78 7.17
C VAL A 80 -18.10 11.06 7.37
N SER A 81 -19.22 11.75 7.11
CA SER A 81 -20.54 11.13 7.15
C SER A 81 -20.71 10.15 5.98
N ALA A 82 -21.27 8.97 6.25
CA ALA A 82 -21.57 7.94 5.26
C ALA A 82 -22.84 8.24 4.45
N ALA A 83 -23.24 9.51 4.29
CA ALA A 83 -24.47 9.94 3.65
C ALA A 83 -24.49 9.77 2.11
N GLN A 84 -23.34 9.54 1.48
CA GLN A 84 -23.21 9.38 0.02
C GLN A 84 -22.71 7.98 -0.34
N ASP A 85 -23.11 7.46 -1.51
CA ASP A 85 -22.66 6.16 -2.02
C ASP A 85 -21.20 6.18 -2.51
N LYS A 86 -20.70 7.36 -2.89
CA LYS A 86 -19.32 7.59 -3.29
C LYS A 86 -18.68 8.68 -2.45
N ILE A 87 -17.62 8.35 -1.73
CA ILE A 87 -16.92 9.29 -0.84
C ILE A 87 -15.42 9.26 -1.15
N ASN A 88 -14.92 10.28 -1.83
CA ASN A 88 -13.49 10.45 -2.03
C ASN A 88 -12.90 11.29 -0.91
N VAL A 89 -11.75 10.90 -0.37
CA VAL A 89 -11.17 11.54 0.81
C VAL A 89 -9.72 11.93 0.57
N VAL A 90 -9.44 13.22 0.74
CA VAL A 90 -8.08 13.72 0.88
C VAL A 90 -7.65 13.63 2.35
N LEU A 91 -6.59 12.89 2.65
CA LEU A 91 -5.91 12.87 3.94
C LEU A 91 -4.75 13.87 3.97
N GLN A 92 -4.49 14.40 5.17
CA GLN A 92 -3.41 15.36 5.42
C GLN A 92 -2.39 14.74 6.36
N ILE A 93 -1.11 15.07 6.18
CA ILE A 93 -0.04 14.63 7.06
C ILE A 93 -0.26 15.15 8.48
N ASP A 94 -0.01 14.31 9.49
CA ASP A 94 0.08 14.72 10.89
C ASP A 94 1.54 15.01 11.28
N PRO A 95 1.94 16.28 11.46
CA PRO A 95 3.30 16.63 11.84
C PRO A 95 3.71 16.15 13.25
N VAL A 96 2.74 15.85 14.12
CA VAL A 96 2.98 15.55 15.55
C VAL A 96 3.27 14.07 15.77
N GLU A 97 2.57 13.17 15.08
CA GLU A 97 2.75 11.71 15.21
C GLU A 97 4.13 11.25 14.70
N LEU A 98 4.65 11.92 13.66
CA LEU A 98 6.00 11.71 13.12
C LEU A 98 7.13 11.96 14.14
N LYS A 99 6.88 12.76 15.18
CA LYS A 99 7.86 13.07 16.25
C LYS A 99 7.89 11.99 17.34
N ASN A 100 6.79 11.30 17.60
CA ASN A 100 6.65 10.36 18.71
C ASN A 100 7.08 8.92 18.38
N MET A 101 7.28 8.58 17.10
CA MET A 101 7.92 7.31 16.69
C MET A 101 9.46 7.35 16.81
N MET A 102 10.02 8.44 17.33
CA MET A 102 11.46 8.63 17.54
C MET A 102 11.88 8.15 18.95
N GLY A 103 11.99 6.84 19.16
CA GLY A 103 12.82 6.28 20.23
C GLY A 103 14.32 6.48 19.91
N PRO A 104 15.22 6.50 20.91
CA PRO A 104 16.64 6.76 20.69
C PRO A 104 17.26 5.59 19.91
N VAL A 105 18.26 5.92 19.09
CA VAL A 105 19.07 5.06 18.21
C VAL A 105 18.56 4.97 16.75
N PHE A 106 19.52 5.27 15.85
CA PHE A 106 19.52 5.19 14.38
C PHE A 106 19.32 6.50 13.57
N THR A 107 20.36 7.34 13.68
CA THR A 107 21.02 8.16 12.64
C THR A 107 20.20 8.91 11.59
N THR A 108 20.49 10.20 11.53
CA THR A 108 19.99 11.31 10.71
C THR A 108 19.97 11.11 9.18
N GLN A 109 20.49 10.01 8.64
CA GLN A 109 20.51 9.74 7.19
C GLN A 109 19.16 9.24 6.64
N LYS A 110 18.34 8.54 7.44
CA LYS A 110 17.04 8.01 6.96
C LYS A 110 15.92 9.06 6.82
N LYS A 111 16.05 10.23 7.46
CA LYS A 111 15.06 11.32 7.34
C LYS A 111 15.00 11.93 5.94
N ARG A 112 16.11 11.96 5.18
CA ARG A 112 16.11 12.47 3.79
C ARG A 112 15.56 11.47 2.78
N SER A 113 15.80 10.17 3.00
CA SER A 113 15.35 9.10 2.11
C SER A 113 13.81 8.97 2.08
N PHE A 114 13.15 9.08 3.24
CA PHE A 114 11.69 8.95 3.33
C PHE A 114 10.93 10.18 2.79
N LEU A 115 11.53 11.38 2.87
CA LEU A 115 10.93 12.64 2.37
C LEU A 115 11.20 12.90 0.88
N ASN A 116 12.28 12.33 0.33
CA ASN A 116 12.57 12.41 -1.11
C ASN A 116 11.77 11.41 -1.95
N ALA A 117 10.92 10.58 -1.32
CA ALA A 117 10.09 9.56 -1.95
C ALA A 117 8.86 10.09 -2.73
N VAL A 118 8.67 11.41 -2.78
CA VAL A 118 7.57 12.08 -3.49
C VAL A 118 8.11 12.63 -4.81
N LYS A 119 8.37 11.76 -5.80
CA LYS A 119 8.60 12.19 -7.19
C LYS A 119 7.25 12.48 -7.85
N THR A 120 7.11 13.69 -8.38
CA THR A 120 6.06 14.05 -9.35
C THR A 120 6.19 13.12 -10.56
N LEU A 121 5.21 12.24 -10.78
CA LEU A 121 5.25 11.27 -11.87
C LEU A 121 4.91 11.95 -13.22
N SER A 122 5.82 11.92 -14.22
CA SER A 122 5.50 12.38 -15.59
C SER A 122 4.50 11.45 -16.31
N ALA A 123 3.92 11.88 -17.43
CA ALA A 123 3.04 11.03 -18.24
C ALA A 123 3.72 9.73 -18.73
N GLU A 124 5.05 9.74 -18.97
CA GLU A 124 5.80 8.53 -19.26
C GLU A 124 5.90 7.58 -18.06
N GLU A 125 5.85 8.09 -16.83
CA GLU A 125 5.90 7.29 -15.60
C GLU A 125 4.63 6.49 -15.40
N ILE A 126 3.48 7.11 -15.66
CA ILE A 126 2.18 6.44 -15.58
C ILE A 126 2.09 5.34 -16.64
N LYS A 127 2.53 5.65 -17.87
CA LYS A 127 2.48 4.69 -18.98
C LYS A 127 3.37 3.48 -18.75
N ASN A 128 4.53 3.68 -18.13
CA ASN A 128 5.55 2.65 -17.98
C ASN A 128 5.67 2.10 -16.54
N ASN A 129 4.73 2.40 -15.65
CA ASN A 129 4.76 1.97 -14.24
C ASN A 129 4.83 0.44 -14.08
N ASN A 130 4.36 -0.31 -15.09
CA ASN A 130 4.41 -1.77 -15.09
C ASN A 130 5.59 -2.33 -15.91
N ASP A 131 6.46 -1.49 -16.48
CA ASP A 131 7.64 -1.94 -17.23
C ASP A 131 8.85 -2.12 -16.28
N PRO A 132 9.30 -3.36 -16.04
CA PRO A 132 10.43 -3.63 -15.16
C PRO A 132 11.73 -2.97 -15.64
N LYS A 133 11.92 -2.74 -16.95
CA LYS A 133 13.10 -2.04 -17.47
C LYS A 133 13.08 -0.55 -17.14
N TYR A 134 11.89 0.04 -17.15
CA TYR A 134 11.70 1.45 -16.79
C TYR A 134 11.97 1.65 -15.30
N ASN A 135 11.37 0.79 -14.47
CA ASN A 135 11.51 0.85 -13.01
C ASN A 135 12.93 0.50 -12.53
N PHE A 136 13.63 -0.41 -13.21
CA PHE A 136 15.03 -0.74 -12.91
C PHE A 136 15.97 0.47 -12.96
N LYS A 137 15.65 1.49 -13.75
CA LYS A 137 16.45 2.72 -13.88
C LYS A 137 16.08 3.81 -12.88
N LYS A 138 15.05 3.62 -12.05
CA LYS A 138 14.40 4.71 -11.32
C LYS A 138 14.47 4.67 -9.80
N ASP A 139 15.01 3.61 -9.21
CA ASP A 139 14.75 3.37 -7.80
C ASP A 139 15.45 4.34 -6.83
N TYR A 140 14.65 4.72 -5.85
CA TYR A 140 14.92 5.65 -4.77
C TYR A 140 16.08 5.15 -3.91
N ASP A 141 17.04 6.04 -3.61
CA ASP A 141 18.17 5.79 -2.71
C ASP A 141 19.33 4.90 -3.25
N ASP A 142 19.54 4.88 -4.58
CA ASP A 142 20.70 4.24 -5.25
C ASP A 142 20.85 2.72 -5.05
N LYS A 143 19.80 2.02 -4.61
CA LYS A 143 19.82 0.55 -4.40
C LYS A 143 18.92 -0.19 -5.37
N LEU A 144 19.45 -1.27 -5.95
CA LEU A 144 18.67 -2.16 -6.83
C LEU A 144 17.84 -3.14 -6.01
N LEU A 145 16.67 -3.53 -6.54
CA LEU A 145 15.82 -4.54 -5.90
C LEU A 145 16.13 -5.96 -6.37
N ILE A 146 15.88 -6.93 -5.48
CA ILE A 146 15.73 -8.35 -5.82
C ILE A 146 14.43 -8.85 -5.20
N PHE A 147 13.53 -9.34 -6.05
CA PHE A 147 12.27 -9.95 -5.64
C PHE A 147 12.49 -11.39 -5.15
N ILE A 148 11.96 -11.69 -3.97
CA ILE A 148 12.04 -13.01 -3.32
C ILE A 148 10.63 -13.52 -3.00
N SER A 149 10.46 -14.84 -2.95
CA SER A 149 9.18 -15.46 -2.61
C SER A 149 8.90 -15.47 -1.09
N ASP A 150 9.93 -15.68 -0.26
CA ASP A 150 9.82 -15.63 1.21
C ASP A 150 10.55 -14.40 1.75
N TYR A 151 9.79 -13.45 2.26
CA TYR A 151 10.34 -12.20 2.81
C TYR A 151 11.03 -12.35 4.17
N THR A 152 11.08 -13.56 4.74
CA THR A 152 11.80 -13.82 5.99
C THR A 152 13.30 -13.65 5.78
N LEU A 153 13.87 -12.57 6.32
CA LEU A 153 15.29 -12.23 6.18
C LEU A 153 16.12 -12.79 7.34
N LYS A 154 17.24 -13.44 7.01
CA LYS A 154 18.27 -13.90 7.94
C LYS A 154 19.44 -12.92 7.97
N LYS A 155 20.35 -13.08 8.94
CA LYS A 155 21.57 -12.26 9.06
C LYS A 155 22.38 -12.20 7.75
N ALA A 156 22.58 -13.36 7.10
CA ALA A 156 23.28 -13.44 5.82
C ALA A 156 22.59 -12.63 4.70
N ASP A 157 21.25 -12.57 4.71
CA ASP A 157 20.47 -11.80 3.74
C ASP A 157 20.66 -10.28 3.95
N LEU A 158 20.78 -9.84 5.21
CA LEU A 158 21.08 -8.44 5.55
C LEU A 158 22.52 -8.07 5.16
N GLU A 159 23.48 -8.96 5.42
CA GLU A 159 24.87 -8.78 5.02
C GLU A 159 25.02 -8.70 3.49
N PHE A 160 24.32 -9.57 2.75
CA PHE A 160 24.26 -9.54 1.29
C PHE A 160 23.71 -8.19 0.77
N GLN A 161 22.60 -7.72 1.33
CA GLN A 161 21.99 -6.43 0.97
C GLN A 161 22.97 -5.25 1.16
N ILE A 162 23.68 -5.23 2.29
CA ILE A 162 24.68 -4.19 2.60
C ILE A 162 25.87 -4.29 1.62
N LYS A 163 26.43 -5.49 1.46
CA LYS A 163 27.64 -5.74 0.65
C LYS A 163 27.44 -5.39 -0.82
N TYR A 164 26.31 -5.77 -1.39
CA TYR A 164 26.03 -5.59 -2.82
C TYR A 164 25.18 -4.35 -3.12
N LYS A 165 24.83 -3.56 -2.10
CA LYS A 165 23.95 -2.37 -2.20
C LYS A 165 22.63 -2.69 -2.91
N ILE A 166 22.02 -3.81 -2.53
CA ILE A 166 20.71 -4.25 -3.01
C ILE A 166 19.72 -4.27 -1.85
N SER A 167 18.42 -4.26 -2.17
CA SER A 167 17.35 -4.48 -1.20
C SER A 167 16.49 -5.66 -1.65
N TYR A 168 16.15 -6.55 -0.71
CA TYR A 168 15.17 -7.58 -0.98
C TYR A 168 13.76 -7.01 -0.88
N CYS A 169 12.86 -7.47 -1.76
CA CYS A 169 11.47 -7.06 -1.80
C CYS A 169 10.57 -8.28 -1.98
N SER A 170 9.38 -8.26 -1.37
CA SER A 170 8.38 -9.30 -1.59
C SER A 170 7.66 -9.10 -2.92
N ILE A 171 7.18 -10.19 -3.52
CA ILE A 171 6.42 -10.17 -4.78
C ILE A 171 4.97 -9.68 -4.64
N LEU A 172 4.44 -9.47 -3.43
CA LEU A 172 2.99 -9.26 -3.15
C LEU A 172 2.20 -8.41 -4.16
N ASN A 173 2.83 -7.39 -4.77
CA ASN A 173 2.17 -6.41 -5.63
C ASN A 173 2.61 -6.50 -7.10
N TYR A 174 3.37 -7.53 -7.47
CA TYR A 174 3.98 -7.72 -8.79
C TYR A 174 3.70 -9.13 -9.31
N SER A 175 3.59 -9.29 -10.63
CA SER A 175 3.53 -10.62 -11.23
C SER A 175 4.88 -11.34 -11.16
N VAL A 176 4.84 -12.67 -11.21
CA VAL A 176 6.05 -13.50 -11.27
C VAL A 176 6.89 -13.15 -12.51
N GLU A 177 6.24 -12.89 -13.63
CA GLU A 177 6.88 -12.48 -14.89
C GLU A 177 7.60 -11.14 -14.73
N TYR A 178 6.97 -10.16 -14.09
CA TYR A 178 7.60 -8.87 -13.79
C TYR A 178 8.86 -9.07 -12.93
N ALA A 179 8.71 -9.82 -11.83
CA ALA A 179 9.80 -10.10 -10.90
C ALA A 179 10.98 -10.80 -11.59
N LYS A 180 10.70 -11.82 -12.43
CA LYS A 180 11.71 -12.51 -13.25
C LYS A 180 12.48 -11.55 -14.15
N VAL A 181 11.78 -10.66 -14.85
CA VAL A 181 12.42 -9.70 -15.77
C VAL A 181 13.27 -8.69 -14.99
N TYR A 182 12.76 -8.11 -13.91
CA TYR A 182 13.51 -7.17 -13.09
C TYR A 182 14.74 -7.84 -12.45
N ASN A 183 14.56 -8.98 -11.79
CA ASN A 183 15.66 -9.74 -11.18
C ASN A 183 16.74 -10.09 -12.20
N LYS A 184 16.36 -10.51 -13.40
CA LYS A 184 17.32 -10.79 -14.48
C LYS A 184 18.18 -9.56 -14.83
N LEU A 185 17.63 -8.34 -14.78
CA LEU A 185 18.41 -7.10 -14.95
C LEU A 185 19.36 -6.89 -13.77
N THR A 186 18.89 -7.07 -12.53
CA THR A 186 19.72 -6.98 -11.33
C THR A 186 20.86 -8.00 -11.35
N PHE A 187 20.60 -9.26 -11.71
CA PHE A 187 21.60 -10.30 -11.81
C PHE A 187 22.64 -10.01 -12.90
N LYS A 188 22.23 -9.46 -14.05
CA LYS A 188 23.16 -8.98 -15.08
C LYS A 188 24.06 -7.86 -14.55
N TYR A 189 23.50 -6.92 -13.79
CA TYR A 189 24.28 -5.86 -13.15
C TYR A 189 25.28 -6.44 -12.13
N LEU A 190 24.84 -7.35 -11.26
CA LEU A 190 25.70 -8.01 -10.28
C LEU A 190 26.81 -8.81 -10.96
N LYS A 191 26.50 -9.54 -12.03
CA LYS A 191 27.48 -10.28 -12.85
C LYS A 191 28.52 -9.33 -13.46
N LYS A 192 28.09 -8.17 -13.99
CA LYS A 192 29.00 -7.18 -14.58
C LYS A 192 29.91 -6.54 -13.53
N LYS A 193 29.37 -6.18 -12.36
CA LYS A 193 30.07 -5.41 -11.32
C LYS A 193 30.89 -6.28 -10.36
N TYR A 194 30.36 -7.43 -9.97
CA TYR A 194 30.90 -8.31 -8.92
C TYR A 194 31.26 -9.72 -9.44
N LYS A 195 31.19 -9.97 -10.75
CA LYS A 195 31.48 -11.27 -11.37
C LYS A 195 30.61 -12.38 -10.75
N LYS A 196 31.20 -13.46 -10.23
CA LYS A 196 30.49 -14.61 -9.66
C LYS A 196 30.41 -14.61 -8.13
N THR A 197 31.04 -13.66 -7.43
CA THR A 197 31.18 -13.73 -5.96
C THR A 197 29.84 -13.69 -5.21
N TRP A 198 28.83 -13.03 -5.78
CA TRP A 198 27.51 -12.90 -5.18
C TRP A 198 26.66 -14.18 -5.30
N GLN A 199 26.97 -15.09 -6.23
CA GLN A 199 26.10 -16.21 -6.58
C GLN A 199 25.96 -17.25 -5.47
N SER A 200 26.99 -17.41 -4.64
CA SER A 200 26.94 -18.30 -3.46
C SER A 200 26.30 -17.66 -2.24
N GLU A 201 26.17 -16.33 -2.22
CA GLU A 201 25.68 -15.56 -1.07
C GLU A 201 24.22 -15.11 -1.22
N ILE A 202 23.72 -15.03 -2.45
CA ILE A 202 22.34 -14.64 -2.73
C ILE A 202 21.36 -15.70 -2.21
N LYS A 203 20.20 -15.23 -1.76
CA LYS A 203 19.11 -16.10 -1.31
C LYS A 203 18.59 -16.95 -2.47
N LYS A 204 18.42 -18.26 -2.25
CA LYS A 204 18.10 -19.23 -3.31
C LYS A 204 16.68 -19.10 -3.88
N ASP A 205 15.77 -18.50 -3.13
CA ASP A 205 14.38 -18.25 -3.51
C ASP A 205 14.21 -16.90 -4.24
N ALA A 206 15.32 -16.24 -4.59
CA ALA A 206 15.29 -15.11 -5.50
C ALA A 206 14.68 -15.55 -6.83
N ILE A 207 13.61 -14.86 -7.22
CA ILE A 207 12.75 -15.30 -8.31
C ILE A 207 13.54 -15.28 -9.63
N GLY A 208 13.60 -16.44 -10.30
CA GLY A 208 14.31 -16.63 -11.58
C GLY A 208 15.83 -16.73 -11.46
N LEU A 209 16.38 -16.96 -10.26
CA LEU A 209 17.81 -17.13 -10.04
C LEU A 209 18.34 -18.42 -10.66
N ASP A 210 17.62 -19.52 -10.48
CA ASP A 210 17.89 -20.84 -11.07
C ASP A 210 18.14 -20.75 -12.58
N ALA A 211 17.17 -20.21 -13.32
CA ALA A 211 17.25 -20.04 -14.77
C ALA A 211 18.30 -19.02 -15.23
N PHE A 212 18.87 -18.22 -14.32
CA PHE A 212 19.96 -17.28 -14.64
C PHE A 212 21.35 -17.87 -14.43
N LEU A 213 21.47 -18.84 -13.51
CA LEU A 213 22.74 -19.47 -13.15
C LEU A 213 23.09 -20.67 -14.04
N GLU A 214 22.10 -21.26 -14.72
CA GLU A 214 22.26 -22.16 -15.86
C GLU A 214 22.98 -21.48 -17.04
#